data_AF-A0A497PMZ0-F1
#
_entry.id   AF-A0A497PMZ0-F1
#
_cell.length_a   1.000
_cell.length_b   1.000
_cell.length_c   1.000
_cell.angle_alpha   90.00
_cell.angle_beta   90.00
_cell.angle_gamma   90.00
#
_symmetry.space_group_name_H-M   'P 1'
#
loop_
_entity.id
_entity.type
_entity.pdbx_description
1 polymer ?
#
loop_
_entity_poly.entity_id
_entity_poly.type
_entity_poly.pdbx_seq_one_letter_code
_entity_poly.pdbx_strand_id
1 'polypeptide(L)'
;LEMEWDWLVAGHDPVMKDDSLIFANIEYLEALSSWSLDIEDMRSEEFHRHLHNLETLAPILVQEGCDESAVRHYREALSIVESQPKNERFIPALKRVCQ
;
A
#
# COMPACT_ATOMS: atom_id res chain seq x y z
N LEU A 1 12.77 -21.47 14.94
CA LEU A 1 12.96 -20.32 14.04
C LEU A 1 11.64 -19.56 14.06
N GLU A 2 11.56 -18.56 14.92
CA GLU A 2 10.44 -17.60 14.87
C GLU A 2 10.66 -16.78 13.61
N MET A 3 9.74 -16.88 12.65
CA MET A 3 9.71 -15.96 11.51
C MET A 3 9.26 -14.61 12.03
N GLU A 4 10.09 -13.58 11.85
CA GLU A 4 9.71 -12.19 12.02
C GLU A 4 8.76 -11.82 10.86
N TRP A 5 7.47 -11.76 11.14
CA TRP A 5 6.39 -11.50 10.17
C TRP A 5 6.26 -10.01 9.78
N ASP A 6 7.37 -9.29 9.64
CA ASP A 6 7.38 -7.82 9.65
C ASP A 6 7.21 -7.12 8.30
N TRP A 7 6.95 -7.83 7.20
CA TRP A 7 7.19 -7.21 5.89
C TRP A 7 5.97 -6.76 5.09
N LEU A 8 4.78 -7.21 5.45
CA LEU A 8 3.51 -6.61 5.04
C LEU A 8 2.46 -7.23 5.95
N VAL A 9 1.70 -6.46 6.73
CA VAL A 9 0.24 -6.65 6.83
C VAL A 9 -0.36 -5.49 7.62
N ALA A 10 -1.23 -4.80 6.89
CA ALA A 10 -2.45 -4.14 7.32
C ALA A 10 -2.35 -3.24 8.54
N GLY A 11 -2.12 -1.95 8.27
CA GLY A 11 -2.46 -0.90 9.21
C GLY A 11 -3.91 -1.08 9.69
N HIS A 12 -4.05 -1.27 11.01
CA HIS A 12 -5.29 -1.38 11.79
C HIS A 12 -6.10 -2.69 11.78
N ASP A 13 -5.71 -3.73 11.03
CA ASP A 13 -6.41 -5.01 11.11
C ASP A 13 -5.98 -5.83 12.34
N PRO A 14 -6.82 -6.76 12.85
CA PRO A 14 -6.43 -7.67 13.92
C PRO A 14 -5.13 -8.39 13.57
N VAL A 15 -4.25 -8.57 14.55
CA VAL A 15 -2.98 -9.30 14.35
C VAL A 15 -3.29 -10.71 13.84
N MET A 16 -3.05 -10.93 12.55
CA MET A 16 -3.10 -12.25 11.95
C MET A 16 -1.80 -12.97 12.27
N LYS A 17 -1.88 -14.20 12.79
CA LYS A 17 -0.71 -14.98 13.25
C LYS A 17 -0.59 -16.33 12.54
N ASP A 18 -1.43 -16.55 11.55
CA ASP A 18 -1.54 -17.79 10.80
C ASP A 18 -1.39 -17.51 9.30
N ASP A 19 -1.49 -18.57 8.49
CA ASP A 19 -1.29 -18.51 7.04
C ASP A 19 -2.24 -17.52 6.33
N SER A 20 -3.35 -17.10 6.97
CA SER A 20 -4.27 -16.09 6.44
C SER A 20 -3.55 -14.76 6.14
N LEU A 21 -2.48 -14.46 6.87
CA LEU A 21 -1.62 -13.30 6.62
C LEU A 21 -1.02 -13.34 5.21
N ILE A 22 -0.49 -14.51 4.83
CA ILE A 22 0.15 -14.72 3.53
C ILE A 22 -0.90 -14.60 2.43
N PHE A 23 -2.06 -15.21 2.61
CA PHE A 23 -3.14 -15.15 1.63
C PHE A 23 -3.65 -13.72 1.43
N ALA A 24 -3.89 -12.96 2.51
CA ALA A 24 -4.33 -11.57 2.42
C ALA A 24 -3.30 -10.67 1.71
N ASN A 25 -2.00 -10.90 1.95
CA ASN A 25 -0.94 -10.19 1.25
C ASN A 25 -0.89 -10.54 -0.24
N ILE A 26 -1.00 -11.82 -0.59
CA ILE A 26 -1.04 -12.26 -1.98
C ILE A 26 -2.23 -11.62 -2.69
N GLU A 27 -3.43 -11.70 -2.12
CA GLU A 27 -4.63 -11.08 -2.68
C GLU A 27 -4.47 -9.58 -2.89
N TYR A 28 -3.88 -8.87 -1.91
CA TYR A 28 -3.63 -7.43 -2.04
C TYR A 28 -2.64 -7.12 -3.16
N LEU A 29 -1.53 -7.86 -3.25
CA LEU A 29 -0.49 -7.65 -4.27
C LEU A 29 -1.00 -8.00 -5.66
N GLU A 30 -1.82 -9.06 -5.79
CA GLU A 30 -2.50 -9.40 -7.04
C GLU A 30 -3.45 -8.29 -7.46
N ALA A 31 -4.28 -7.78 -6.55
CA ALA A 31 -5.19 -6.66 -6.81
C ALA A 31 -4.46 -5.38 -7.23
N LEU A 32 -3.34 -5.07 -6.56
CA LEU A 32 -2.48 -3.95 -6.90
C LEU A 32 -1.81 -4.11 -8.27
N SER A 33 -1.30 -5.30 -8.58
CA SER A 33 -0.64 -5.57 -9.86
C SER A 33 -1.61 -5.60 -11.05
N SER A 34 -2.86 -5.99 -10.80
CA SER A 34 -3.90 -6.13 -11.82
C SER A 34 -4.74 -4.87 -12.04
N TRP A 35 -4.45 -3.78 -11.32
CA TRP A 35 -5.25 -2.55 -11.33
C TRP A 35 -6.71 -2.76 -10.90
N SER A 36 -7.00 -3.76 -10.08
CA SER A 36 -8.38 -4.06 -9.67
C SER A 36 -8.82 -3.26 -8.43
N LEU A 37 -7.94 -2.41 -7.88
CA LEU A 37 -8.22 -1.55 -6.74
C LEU A 37 -8.79 -0.21 -7.23
N ASP A 38 -10.06 0.04 -6.94
CA ASP A 38 -10.66 1.35 -7.15
C ASP A 38 -10.51 2.20 -5.89
N ILE A 39 -9.57 3.15 -5.91
CA ILE A 39 -9.22 3.98 -4.76
C ILE A 39 -10.37 4.95 -4.41
N GLU A 40 -11.17 5.37 -5.39
CA GLU A 40 -12.27 6.32 -5.19
C GLU A 40 -13.45 5.68 -4.45
N ASP A 41 -13.67 4.39 -4.67
CA ASP A 41 -14.73 3.60 -4.04
C ASP A 41 -14.35 2.98 -2.69
N MET A 42 -13.09 3.10 -2.25
CA MET A 42 -12.64 2.56 -0.96
C MET A 42 -13.31 3.26 0.23
N ARG A 43 -13.75 2.48 1.22
CA ARG A 43 -14.16 3.04 2.52
C ARG A 43 -12.96 3.64 3.23
N SER A 44 -13.19 4.57 4.16
CA SER A 44 -12.10 5.29 4.83
C SER A 44 -11.07 4.38 5.54
N GLU A 45 -11.49 3.25 6.09
CA GLU A 45 -10.59 2.28 6.73
C GLU A 45 -9.76 1.50 5.70
N GLU A 46 -10.40 1.06 4.61
CA GLU A 46 -9.75 0.37 3.49
C GLU A 46 -8.73 1.28 2.79
N PHE A 47 -9.09 2.55 2.59
CA PHE A 47 -8.20 3.54 2.01
C PHE A 47 -6.98 3.80 2.91
N HIS A 48 -7.18 3.94 4.22
CA HIS A 48 -6.06 4.12 5.14
C HIS A 48 -5.13 2.90 5.20
N ARG A 49 -5.69 1.68 5.11
CA ARG A 49 -4.92 0.44 4.99
C ARG A 49 -4.12 0.40 3.68
N HIS A 50 -4.76 0.77 2.58
CA HIS A 50 -4.11 0.86 1.27
C HIS A 50 -2.91 1.83 1.31
N LEU A 51 -3.08 3.02 1.90
CA LEU A 51 -1.98 3.99 2.05
C LEU A 51 -0.82 3.45 2.89
N HIS A 52 -1.11 2.69 3.95
CA HIS A 52 -0.06 2.05 4.74
C HIS A 52 0.69 0.96 3.96
N ASN A 53 -0.02 0.16 3.18
CA ASN A 53 0.61 -0.83 2.32
C ASN A 53 1.49 -0.16 1.26
N LEU A 54 1.05 0.95 0.65
CA LEU A 54 1.86 1.74 -0.28
C LEU A 54 3.09 2.35 0.41
N GLU A 55 2.97 2.82 1.64
CA GLU A 55 4.10 3.31 2.43
C GLU A 55 5.16 2.22 2.65
N THR A 56 4.74 1.01 2.99
CA THR A 56 5.61 -0.15 3.20
C THR A 56 6.27 -0.63 1.90
N LEU A 57 5.53 -0.62 0.79
CA LEU A 57 6.03 -1.07 -0.52
C LEU A 57 6.97 -0.06 -1.19
N ALA A 58 6.86 1.23 -0.86
CA ALA A 58 7.63 2.31 -1.49
C ALA A 58 9.15 2.07 -1.54
N PRO A 59 9.84 1.72 -0.42
CA PRO A 59 11.28 1.46 -0.46
C PRO A 59 11.66 0.26 -1.33
N ILE A 60 10.83 -0.79 -1.36
CA ILE A 60 11.07 -2.00 -2.14
C ILE A 60 10.96 -1.68 -3.64
N LEU A 61 9.91 -0.96 -4.04
CA LEU A 61 9.70 -0.57 -5.44
C LEU A 61 10.82 0.33 -5.98
N VAL A 62 11.29 1.29 -5.18
CA VAL A 62 12.42 2.15 -5.55
C VAL A 62 13.70 1.34 -5.74
N GLN A 63 13.94 0.32 -4.91
CA GLN A 63 15.13 -0.52 -4.99
C GLN A 63 15.11 -1.43 -6.23
N GLU A 64 13.99 -2.08 -6.50
CA GLU A 64 13.86 -3.08 -7.58
C GLU A 64 13.61 -2.43 -8.96
N GLY A 65 13.29 -1.13 -8.98
CA GLY A 65 12.96 -0.38 -10.18
C GLY A 65 11.45 -0.34 -10.38
N CYS A 66 10.89 0.87 -10.39
CA CYS A 66 9.46 1.08 -10.53
C CYS A 66 9.03 0.86 -11.98
N ASP A 67 8.00 0.03 -12.19
CA ASP A 67 7.27 0.03 -13.46
C ASP A 67 6.26 1.19 -13.53
N GLU A 68 5.84 1.56 -14.75
CA GLU A 68 4.91 2.68 -14.97
C GLU A 68 3.55 2.48 -14.30
N SER A 69 3.12 1.22 -14.10
CA SER A 69 1.85 0.91 -13.44
C SER A 69 1.95 1.22 -11.95
N ALA A 70 2.99 0.73 -11.27
CA ALA A 70 3.26 1.07 -9.89
C ALA A 70 3.32 2.59 -9.70
N VAL A 71 4.07 3.31 -10.56
CA VAL A 71 4.14 4.77 -10.50
C VAL A 71 2.76 5.43 -10.65
N ARG A 72 1.92 4.94 -11.57
CA ARG A 72 0.57 5.48 -11.78
C ARG A 72 -0.31 5.29 -10.52
N HIS A 73 -0.22 4.16 -9.82
CA HIS A 73 -1.00 3.91 -8.60
C HIS A 73 -0.59 4.86 -7.47
N TYR A 74 0.72 5.07 -7.32
CA TYR A 74 1.26 6.02 -6.35
C TYR A 74 0.85 7.47 -6.64
N ARG A 75 0.71 7.84 -7.92
CA ARG A 75 0.21 9.16 -8.32
C ARG A 75 -1.27 9.36 -7.99
N GLU A 76 -2.11 8.34 -8.22
CA GLU A 76 -3.53 8.39 -7.86
C GLU A 76 -3.71 8.54 -6.34
N ALA A 77 -3.03 7.70 -5.56
CA ALA A 77 -3.02 7.80 -4.11
C ALA A 77 -2.53 9.17 -3.63
N LEU A 78 -1.46 9.71 -4.25
CA LEU A 78 -0.92 11.02 -3.90
C LEU A 78 -1.92 12.14 -4.17
N SER A 79 -2.59 12.13 -5.33
CA SER A 79 -3.61 13.13 -5.69
C SER A 79 -4.73 13.19 -4.65
N ILE A 80 -5.18 12.02 -4.18
CA ILE A 80 -6.24 11.93 -3.17
C ILE A 80 -5.72 12.42 -1.81
N VAL A 81 -4.52 12.01 -1.40
CA VAL A 81 -3.94 12.40 -0.10
C VAL A 81 -3.66 13.90 -0.02
N GLU A 82 -3.20 14.54 -1.10
CA GLU A 82 -2.96 15.99 -1.12
C GLU A 82 -4.24 16.82 -0.90
N SER A 83 -5.41 16.23 -1.17
CA SER A 83 -6.72 16.83 -0.86
C SER A 83 -7.23 16.56 0.57
N GLN A 84 -6.54 15.70 1.35
CA GLN A 84 -6.99 15.22 2.66
C GLN A 84 -5.93 15.44 3.75
N PRO A 85 -6.00 16.53 4.53
CA PRO A 85 -4.99 16.88 5.55
C PRO A 85 -4.69 15.76 6.56
N LYS A 86 -5.71 14.95 6.91
CA LYS A 86 -5.57 13.82 7.85
C LYS A 86 -4.58 12.74 7.39
N ASN A 87 -4.25 12.69 6.10
CA ASN A 87 -3.40 11.67 5.50
C ASN A 87 -2.02 12.21 5.06
N GLU A 88 -1.68 13.46 5.41
CA GLU A 88 -0.44 14.12 4.97
C GLU A 88 0.84 13.32 5.29
N ARG A 89 0.80 12.49 6.34
CA ARG A 89 1.91 11.64 6.77
C ARG A 89 2.43 10.69 5.68
N PHE A 90 1.57 10.29 4.74
CA PHE A 90 1.91 9.35 3.68
C PHE A 90 2.57 10.01 2.46
N ILE A 91 2.44 11.34 2.32
CA ILE A 91 2.96 12.09 1.16
C ILE A 91 4.46 11.82 0.88
N PRO A 92 5.36 11.81 1.89
CA PRO A 92 6.78 11.59 1.64
C PRO A 92 7.06 10.20 1.04
N ALA A 93 6.37 9.16 1.50
CA ALA A 93 6.54 7.81 0.97
C ALA A 93 6.01 7.72 -0.46
N LEU A 94 4.84 8.32 -0.72
CA LEU A 94 4.24 8.30 -2.05
C LEU A 94 5.10 9.03 -3.08
N LYS A 95 5.65 10.20 -2.73
CA LYS A 95 6.50 11.00 -3.61
C LYS A 95 7.80 10.31 -4.02
N ARG A 96 8.34 9.40 -3.20
CA ARG A 96 9.59 8.67 -3.53
C ARG A 96 9.44 7.78 -4.76
N VAL A 97 8.27 7.18 -4.96
CA VAL A 97 8.00 6.29 -6.09
C VAL A 97 7.67 7.09 -7.36
N CYS A 98 7.13 8.29 -7.21
CA CYS A 98 6.67 9.12 -8.33
C CYS A 98 7.75 9.95 -9.06
N GLN A 99 8.97 10.00 -8.50
CA GLN A 99 10.12 10.78 -8.99
C GLN A 99 10.89 10.04 -10.08
#